data_AF-A0A6P4FM95-F1
#
_entry.id   AF-A0A6P4FM95-F1
#
_cell.length_a   1.000
_cell.length_b   1.000
_cell.length_c   1.000
_cell.angle_alpha   90.00
_cell.angle_beta   90.00
_cell.angle_gamma   90.00
#
_symmetry.space_group_name_H-M   'P 1'
#
loop_
_entity.id
_entity.type
_entity.pdbx_description
1 polymer ?
#
loop_
_entity_poly.entity_id
_entity_poly.type
_entity_poly.pdbx_seq_one_letter_code
_entity_poly.pdbx_strand_id
1 'polypeptide(L)'
;MESKIIHLAMQYRYRNEANVDENLWAGLLCIVFFFLIISVIAFPNGPFTRPHPAVWRILFGCSVLYLLTLQFLMFQNYPTIRSIFYWIDPKLKNFHIDMEKEYGVNCSDISWDRVKGHLDVFAWGHFLGWAFKAILIRHMGILWAISVMWEITEITFAHLLPNFIECWWDALILDVIVCNGLGIWMGLKICQILEMREYKWASIK
;
A
#
# COMPACT_ATOMS: atom_id res chain seq x y z
N MET A 1 9.35 32.22 11.16
CA MET A 1 9.28 30.81 10.75
C MET A 1 8.63 30.67 9.37
N GLU A 2 7.54 31.41 9.12
CA GLU A 2 6.86 31.51 7.81
C GLU A 2 7.79 31.95 6.66
N SER A 3 8.64 32.96 6.89
CA SER A 3 9.62 33.43 5.88
C SER A 3 10.64 32.36 5.49
N LYS A 4 11.03 31.43 6.38
CA LYS A 4 12.01 30.37 6.06
C LYS A 4 11.41 29.22 5.28
N ILE A 5 10.13 28.90 5.48
CA ILE A 5 9.42 27.87 4.70
C ILE A 5 9.17 28.36 3.27
N ILE A 6 8.78 29.63 3.14
CA ILE A 6 8.62 30.29 1.85
C ILE A 6 9.99 30.48 1.16
N HIS A 7 11.05 30.81 1.90
CA HIS A 7 12.41 30.83 1.34
C HIS A 7 12.90 29.44 0.94
N LEU A 8 12.60 28.37 1.68
CA LEU A 8 12.93 27.00 1.26
C LEU A 8 12.17 26.59 -0.01
N ALA A 9 10.92 27.04 -0.17
CA ALA A 9 10.12 26.81 -1.38
C ALA A 9 10.61 27.67 -2.58
N MET A 10 11.07 28.90 -2.34
CA MET A 10 11.60 29.80 -3.37
C MET A 10 13.10 29.59 -3.68
N GLN A 11 13.80 28.75 -2.94
CA GLN A 11 15.22 28.43 -3.17
C GLN A 11 15.42 27.27 -4.17
N TYR A 12 14.33 26.72 -4.74
CA TYR A 12 14.37 25.84 -5.90
C TYR A 12 14.25 26.65 -7.20
N ARG A 13 15.42 27.01 -7.73
CA ARG A 13 15.77 27.28 -9.15
C ARG A 13 14.82 28.18 -9.96
N TYR A 14 15.37 29.32 -10.41
CA TYR A 14 14.94 30.05 -11.60
C TYR A 14 14.56 29.08 -12.75
N ARG A 15 13.48 29.38 -13.48
CA ARG A 15 13.00 28.59 -14.63
C ARG A 15 14.19 28.18 -15.50
N ASN A 16 14.43 26.88 -15.63
CA ASN A 16 15.52 26.39 -16.46
C ASN A 16 15.08 26.45 -17.92
N GLU A 17 15.55 27.42 -18.68
CA GLU A 17 15.17 27.57 -20.10
C GLU A 17 15.77 26.47 -21.00
N ALA A 18 16.75 25.71 -20.51
CA ALA A 18 17.40 24.64 -21.25
C ALA A 18 16.79 23.25 -21.03
N ASN A 19 16.12 23.00 -19.90
CA ASN A 19 15.60 21.67 -19.55
C ASN A 19 14.15 21.74 -19.05
N VAL A 20 13.22 21.32 -19.91
CA VAL A 20 11.78 21.29 -19.60
C VAL A 20 11.45 20.26 -18.52
N ASP A 21 12.15 19.13 -18.49
CA ASP A 21 11.89 18.04 -17.54
C ASP A 21 12.14 18.47 -16.09
N GLU A 22 13.21 19.26 -15.86
CA GLU A 22 13.50 19.83 -14.55
C GLU A 22 12.40 20.79 -14.08
N ASN A 23 11.86 21.60 -15.00
CA ASN A 23 10.77 22.52 -14.68
C ASN A 23 9.48 21.76 -14.38
N LEU A 24 9.18 20.69 -15.14
CA LEU A 24 8.02 19.83 -14.89
C LEU A 24 8.13 19.15 -13.53
N TRP A 25 9.30 18.59 -13.20
CA TRP A 25 9.55 17.96 -11.90
C TRP A 25 9.40 18.93 -10.74
N ALA A 26 10.04 20.11 -10.83
CA ALA A 26 9.92 21.16 -9.81
C ALA A 26 8.46 21.65 -9.66
N GLY A 27 7.75 21.82 -10.78
CA GLY A 27 6.34 22.21 -10.80
C GLY A 27 5.44 21.16 -10.13
N LEU A 28 5.63 19.87 -10.42
CA LEU A 28 4.89 18.79 -9.77
C LEU A 28 5.16 18.73 -8.26
N LEU A 29 6.41 18.84 -7.84
CA LEU A 29 6.77 18.90 -6.41
C LEU A 29 6.10 20.08 -5.71
N CYS A 30 6.06 21.24 -6.36
CA CYS A 30 5.39 22.43 -5.84
C CYS A 30 3.88 22.22 -5.68
N ILE A 31 3.21 21.66 -6.69
CA ILE A 31 1.77 21.34 -6.65
C ILE A 31 1.48 20.38 -5.50
N VAL A 32 2.25 19.28 -5.37
CA VAL A 32 2.08 18.30 -4.29
C VAL A 32 2.29 18.96 -2.93
N PHE A 33 3.36 19.75 -2.77
CA PHE A 33 3.66 20.42 -1.51
C PHE A 33 2.54 21.35 -1.05
N PHE A 34 2.07 22.26 -1.92
CA PHE A 34 0.99 23.17 -1.57
C PHE A 34 -0.35 22.47 -1.39
N PHE A 35 -0.63 21.42 -2.17
CA PHE A 35 -1.82 20.59 -1.97
C PHE A 35 -1.81 19.93 -0.58
N LEU A 36 -0.67 19.41 -0.12
CA LEU A 36 -0.56 18.81 1.22
C LEU A 36 -0.68 19.85 2.34
N ILE A 37 -0.23 21.09 2.14
CA ILE A 37 -0.52 22.20 3.07
C ILE A 37 -2.02 22.46 3.14
N ILE A 38 -2.69 22.56 1.99
CA ILE A 38 -4.14 22.75 1.93
C ILE A 38 -4.86 21.58 2.59
N SER A 39 -4.40 20.34 2.38
CA SER A 39 -5.00 19.15 2.99
C SER A 39 -4.93 19.21 4.52
N VAL A 40 -3.82 19.66 5.10
CA VAL A 40 -3.69 19.86 6.55
C VAL A 40 -4.67 20.90 7.07
N ILE A 41 -4.87 22.01 6.36
CA ILE A 41 -5.70 23.13 6.83
C ILE A 41 -7.18 22.85 6.63
N ALA A 42 -7.57 22.38 5.44
CA ALA A 42 -8.96 22.34 4.99
C ALA A 42 -9.66 21.00 5.24
N PHE A 43 -8.93 19.88 5.27
CA PHE A 43 -9.59 18.58 5.38
C PHE A 43 -10.10 18.33 6.80
N PRO A 44 -11.29 17.70 6.95
CA PRO A 44 -11.84 17.39 8.26
C PRO A 44 -10.98 16.37 9.00
N ASN A 45 -11.12 16.33 10.33
CA ASN A 45 -10.52 15.26 11.12
C ASN A 45 -11.24 13.95 10.83
N GLY A 46 -10.46 12.93 10.45
CA GLY A 46 -10.94 11.56 10.37
C GLY A 46 -11.14 10.92 11.76
N PRO A 47 -11.54 9.64 11.79
CA PRO A 47 -11.74 8.89 13.03
C PRO A 47 -10.42 8.64 13.80
N PHE A 48 -9.27 8.80 13.14
CA PHE A 48 -7.95 8.63 13.74
C PHE A 48 -7.45 9.95 14.35
N THR A 49 -7.12 9.91 15.64
CA THR A 49 -6.72 11.10 16.41
C THR A 49 -5.23 11.13 16.76
N ARG A 50 -4.56 9.97 16.85
CA ARG A 50 -3.13 9.83 17.19
C ARG A 50 -2.35 9.27 16.00
N PRO A 51 -1.07 9.65 15.74
CA PRO A 51 -0.21 10.47 16.61
C PRO A 51 -0.56 11.96 16.61
N HIS A 52 -1.00 12.53 15.47
CA HIS A 52 -1.49 13.90 15.38
C HIS A 52 -2.50 14.03 14.22
N PRO A 53 -3.56 14.83 14.32
CA PRO A 53 -4.55 14.99 13.23
C PRO A 53 -3.93 15.43 11.89
N ALA A 54 -2.90 16.27 11.92
CA ALA A 54 -2.20 16.69 10.70
C ALA A 54 -1.60 15.51 9.91
N VAL A 55 -1.08 14.47 10.59
CA VAL A 55 -0.53 13.28 9.92
C VAL A 55 -1.63 12.60 9.10
N TRP A 56 -2.81 12.43 9.68
CA TRP A 56 -3.95 11.80 9.01
C TRP A 56 -4.51 12.65 7.87
N ARG A 57 -4.52 13.97 8.01
CA ARG A 57 -4.92 14.89 6.93
C ARG A 57 -3.91 14.90 5.77
N ILE A 58 -2.61 14.76 6.05
CA ILE A 58 -1.58 14.57 5.02
C ILE A 58 -1.80 13.25 4.31
N LEU A 59 -1.96 12.14 5.05
CA LEU A 59 -2.19 10.81 4.47
C LEU A 59 -3.47 10.78 3.61
N PHE A 60 -4.54 11.42 4.08
CA PHE A 60 -5.76 11.57 3.29
C PHE A 60 -5.52 12.44 2.04
N GLY A 61 -4.76 13.53 2.15
CA GLY A 61 -4.26 14.32 1.02
C GLY A 61 -3.50 13.48 -0.02
N CYS A 62 -2.53 12.69 0.42
CA CYS A 62 -1.78 11.78 -0.44
C CYS A 62 -2.71 10.76 -1.12
N SER A 63 -3.72 10.27 -0.41
CA SER A 63 -4.70 9.31 -0.95
C SER A 63 -5.55 9.94 -2.06
N VAL A 64 -5.96 11.20 -1.90
CA VAL A 64 -6.67 11.96 -2.94
C VAL A 64 -5.76 12.20 -4.15
N LEU A 65 -4.51 12.63 -3.95
CA LEU A 65 -3.55 12.80 -5.04
C LEU A 65 -3.30 11.49 -5.80
N TYR A 66 -3.17 10.38 -5.08
CA TYR A 66 -3.03 9.05 -5.66
C TYR A 66 -4.24 8.69 -6.52
N LEU A 67 -5.47 8.87 -6.00
CA LEU A 67 -6.70 8.61 -6.76
C LEU A 67 -6.79 9.47 -8.03
N LEU A 68 -6.50 10.76 -7.94
CA LEU A 68 -6.51 11.67 -9.10
C LEU A 68 -5.45 11.26 -10.13
N THR A 69 -4.28 10.83 -9.68
CA THR A 69 -3.21 10.32 -10.55
C THR A 69 -3.64 9.04 -11.26
N LEU A 70 -4.24 8.08 -10.55
CA LEU A 70 -4.78 6.86 -11.15
C LEU A 70 -5.87 7.17 -12.19
N GLN A 71 -6.78 8.08 -11.86
CA GLN A 71 -7.83 8.50 -12.78
C GLN A 71 -7.25 9.13 -14.06
N PHE A 72 -6.20 9.95 -13.93
CA PHE A 72 -5.47 10.51 -15.07
C PHE A 72 -4.79 9.42 -15.90
N LEU A 73 -4.09 8.48 -15.26
CA LEU A 73 -3.40 7.37 -15.92
C LEU A 73 -4.37 6.46 -16.68
N MET A 74 -5.58 6.27 -16.17
CA MET A 74 -6.63 5.48 -16.82
C MET A 74 -6.98 5.99 -18.23
N PHE A 75 -6.82 7.29 -18.49
CA PHE A 75 -7.06 7.88 -19.82
C PHE A 75 -5.85 7.83 -20.76
N GLN A 76 -4.68 7.37 -20.28
CA GLN A 76 -3.47 7.29 -21.09
C GLN A 76 -3.38 5.92 -21.77
N ASN A 77 -2.70 5.86 -22.92
CA ASN A 77 -2.39 4.60 -23.58
C ASN A 77 -1.18 3.91 -22.90
N TYR A 78 -1.03 2.60 -23.14
CA TYR A 78 0.04 1.80 -22.51
C TYR A 78 1.47 2.35 -22.76
N PRO A 79 1.87 2.72 -23.99
CA PRO A 79 3.20 3.30 -24.23
C PRO A 79 3.45 4.61 -23.47
N THR A 80 2.43 5.48 -23.38
CA THR A 80 2.52 6.74 -22.63
C THR A 80 2.67 6.48 -21.14
N ILE A 81 1.88 5.57 -20.56
CA ILE A 81 1.99 5.18 -19.15
C ILE A 81 3.41 4.69 -18.83
N ARG A 82 3.98 3.81 -19.67
CA ARG A 82 5.37 3.34 -19.46
C ARG A 82 6.38 4.49 -19.54
N SER A 83 6.21 5.39 -20.51
CA SER A 83 7.10 6.55 -20.66
C SER A 83 7.04 7.48 -19.43
N ILE A 84 5.85 7.70 -18.86
CA ILE A 84 5.66 8.44 -17.61
C ILE A 84 6.39 7.75 -16.46
N PHE A 85 6.23 6.42 -16.29
CA PHE A 85 6.93 5.69 -15.23
C PHE A 85 8.45 5.72 -15.40
N TYR A 86 8.97 5.61 -16.62
CA TYR A 86 10.39 5.73 -16.89
C TYR A 86 10.96 7.14 -16.69
N TRP A 87 10.12 8.16 -16.82
CA TRP A 87 10.50 9.53 -16.48
C TRP A 87 10.58 9.73 -14.96
N ILE A 88 9.65 9.15 -14.20
CA ILE A 88 9.64 9.19 -12.73
C ILE A 88 10.79 8.37 -12.12
N ASP A 89 10.98 7.13 -12.59
CA ASP A 89 12.08 6.26 -12.18
C ASP A 89 12.76 5.64 -13.42
N PRO A 90 13.90 6.22 -13.86
CA PRO A 90 14.65 5.72 -14.99
C PRO A 90 15.17 4.28 -14.82
N LYS A 91 15.32 3.78 -13.59
CA LYS A 91 15.81 2.41 -13.33
C LYS A 91 14.84 1.35 -13.83
N LEU A 92 13.55 1.68 -13.91
CA LEU A 92 12.51 0.78 -14.41
C LEU A 92 12.73 0.36 -15.88
N LYS A 93 13.50 1.11 -16.67
CA LYS A 93 13.82 0.74 -18.06
C LYS A 93 14.57 -0.59 -18.18
N ASN A 94 15.40 -0.88 -17.18
CA ASN A 94 16.24 -2.08 -17.13
C ASN A 94 15.71 -3.12 -16.12
N PHE A 95 14.55 -2.86 -15.52
CA PHE A 95 13.95 -3.77 -14.57
C PHE A 95 13.23 -4.89 -15.33
N HIS A 96 13.59 -6.12 -15.01
CA HIS A 96 12.93 -7.32 -15.50
C HIS A 96 12.40 -8.09 -14.30
N ILE A 97 11.18 -8.61 -14.44
CA ILE A 97 10.60 -9.50 -13.44
C ILE A 97 11.43 -10.78 -13.45
N ASP A 98 11.68 -11.33 -12.27
CA ASP A 98 12.38 -12.59 -12.10
C ASP A 98 11.54 -13.73 -12.71
N MET A 99 11.87 -14.11 -13.94
CA MET A 99 11.16 -15.17 -14.68
C MET A 99 11.56 -16.57 -14.20
N GLU A 100 12.55 -16.68 -13.30
CA GLU A 100 13.00 -17.96 -12.74
C GLU A 100 12.12 -18.42 -11.57
N LYS A 101 11.27 -17.53 -11.03
CA LYS A 101 10.34 -17.89 -9.97
C LYS A 101 9.16 -18.68 -10.55
N GLU A 102 9.07 -19.95 -10.18
CA GLU A 102 7.96 -20.82 -10.57
C GLU A 102 6.73 -20.56 -9.69
N TYR A 103 5.61 -20.19 -10.30
CA TYR A 103 4.34 -19.92 -9.61
C TYR A 103 3.37 -21.09 -9.81
N GLY A 104 2.92 -21.70 -8.70
CA GLY A 104 1.83 -22.69 -8.69
C GLY A 104 2.09 -24.00 -9.44
N VAL A 105 3.36 -24.42 -9.59
CA VAL A 105 3.71 -25.70 -10.21
C VAL A 105 3.80 -26.82 -9.16
N ASN A 106 3.44 -28.06 -9.53
CA ASN A 106 3.59 -29.26 -8.69
C ASN A 106 3.11 -29.12 -7.22
N CYS A 107 1.89 -28.60 -7.02
CA CYS A 107 1.34 -28.30 -5.70
C CYS A 107 1.00 -29.51 -4.81
N SER A 108 1.36 -30.72 -5.24
CA SER A 108 1.34 -31.93 -4.41
C SER A 108 2.64 -32.13 -3.63
N ASP A 109 3.74 -31.50 -4.02
CA ASP A 109 5.01 -31.54 -3.29
C ASP A 109 4.99 -30.49 -2.18
N ILE A 110 5.11 -30.95 -0.93
CA ILE A 110 5.19 -30.12 0.29
C ILE A 110 6.51 -30.45 1.01
N SER A 111 7.60 -30.49 0.26
CA SER A 111 8.94 -30.63 0.81
C SER A 111 9.35 -29.41 1.63
N TRP A 112 10.21 -29.61 2.64
CA TRP A 112 10.64 -28.54 3.54
C TRP A 112 11.36 -27.40 2.82
N ASP A 113 12.20 -27.74 1.83
CA ASP A 113 12.91 -26.75 1.02
C ASP A 113 11.95 -25.89 0.21
N ARG A 114 10.86 -26.48 -0.29
CA ARG A 114 9.79 -25.76 -0.98
C ARG A 114 9.05 -24.83 -0.03
N VAL A 115 8.55 -25.33 1.10
CA VAL A 115 7.85 -24.50 2.10
C VAL A 115 8.73 -23.32 2.56
N LYS A 116 10.02 -23.54 2.80
CA LYS A 116 10.96 -22.48 3.16
C LYS A 116 11.12 -21.43 2.05
N GLY A 117 11.05 -21.84 0.79
CA GLY A 117 11.07 -20.95 -0.37
C GLY A 117 9.85 -20.02 -0.46
N HIS A 118 8.69 -20.47 0.03
CA HIS A 118 7.45 -19.68 0.09
C HIS A 118 7.35 -18.76 1.31
N LEU A 119 8.25 -18.87 2.30
CA LEU A 119 8.37 -17.92 3.42
C LEU A 119 9.11 -16.63 3.01
N ASP A 120 8.61 -15.98 1.97
CA ASP A 120 9.23 -14.82 1.35
C ASP A 120 8.59 -13.49 1.81
N VAL A 121 8.86 -12.41 1.07
CA VAL A 121 8.33 -11.08 1.36
C VAL A 121 6.80 -11.03 1.35
N PHE A 122 6.13 -11.90 0.58
CA PHE A 122 4.67 -11.96 0.52
C PHE A 122 4.12 -12.60 1.79
N ALA A 123 4.67 -13.72 2.25
CA ALA A 123 4.28 -14.33 3.53
C ALA A 123 4.44 -13.35 4.72
N TRP A 124 5.55 -12.60 4.76
CA TRP A 124 5.74 -11.53 5.76
C TRP A 124 4.75 -10.37 5.57
N GLY A 125 4.44 -10.02 4.32
CA GLY A 125 3.44 -9.02 3.97
C GLY A 125 2.05 -9.41 4.46
N HIS A 126 1.66 -10.66 4.31
CA HIS A 126 0.43 -11.24 4.86
C HIS A 126 0.45 -11.11 6.40
N PHE A 127 1.44 -11.69 7.06
CA PHE A 127 1.51 -11.64 8.53
C PHE A 127 1.45 -10.20 9.09
N LEU A 128 2.32 -9.31 8.62
CA LEU A 128 2.38 -7.93 9.11
C LEU A 128 1.13 -7.14 8.70
N GLY A 129 0.66 -7.32 7.47
CA GLY A 129 -0.55 -6.67 6.97
C GLY A 129 -1.77 -7.02 7.81
N TRP A 130 -1.93 -8.29 8.15
CA TRP A 130 -3.03 -8.76 9.01
C TRP A 130 -2.90 -8.33 10.46
N ALA A 131 -1.68 -8.23 10.98
CA ALA A 131 -1.44 -7.62 12.28
C ALA A 131 -1.85 -6.15 12.33
N PHE A 132 -1.48 -5.36 11.33
CA PHE A 132 -1.89 -3.94 11.26
C PHE A 132 -3.40 -3.79 11.06
N LYS A 133 -4.01 -4.58 10.15
CA LYS A 133 -5.47 -4.60 9.96
C LYS A 133 -6.18 -4.95 11.27
N ALA A 134 -5.65 -5.90 12.04
CA ALA A 134 -6.22 -6.28 13.32
C ALA A 134 -6.16 -5.16 14.36
N ILE A 135 -5.08 -4.39 14.41
CA ILE A 135 -4.96 -3.21 15.28
C ILE A 135 -5.98 -2.12 14.91
N LEU A 136 -6.32 -2.00 13.62
CA LEU A 136 -7.27 -1.01 13.11
C LEU A 136 -8.73 -1.45 13.31
N ILE A 137 -9.09 -2.65 12.86
CA ILE A 137 -10.48 -3.14 12.84
C ILE A 137 -10.90 -3.68 14.22
N ARG A 138 -9.97 -4.31 14.96
CA ARG A 138 -10.20 -4.82 16.33
C ARG A 138 -11.41 -5.74 16.48
N HIS A 139 -11.72 -6.52 15.45
CA HIS A 139 -12.85 -7.45 15.47
C HIS A 139 -12.52 -8.73 14.72
N MET A 140 -12.48 -9.85 15.44
CA MET A 140 -12.07 -11.16 14.93
C MET A 140 -12.89 -11.60 13.70
N GLY A 141 -14.23 -11.57 13.79
CA GLY A 141 -15.10 -12.04 12.70
C GLY A 141 -14.90 -11.28 11.38
N ILE A 142 -14.95 -9.95 11.41
CA ILE A 142 -14.69 -9.09 10.24
C ILE A 142 -13.29 -9.34 9.67
N LEU A 143 -12.26 -9.49 10.52
CA LEU A 143 -10.89 -9.75 10.04
C LEU A 143 -10.80 -11.08 9.28
N TRP A 144 -11.37 -12.16 9.82
CA TRP A 144 -11.41 -13.44 9.12
C TRP A 144 -12.22 -13.39 7.82
N ALA A 145 -13.37 -12.70 7.83
CA ALA A 145 -14.18 -12.53 6.63
C ALA A 145 -13.43 -11.79 5.51
N ILE A 146 -12.74 -10.69 5.86
CA ILE A 146 -11.91 -9.96 4.90
C ILE A 146 -10.71 -10.81 4.48
N SER A 147 -10.15 -11.66 5.36
CA SER A 147 -9.03 -12.54 5.02
C SER A 147 -9.41 -13.53 3.95
N VAL A 148 -10.53 -14.21 4.11
CA VAL A 148 -11.02 -15.15 3.08
C VAL A 148 -11.38 -14.39 1.79
N MET A 149 -12.00 -13.21 1.90
CA MET A 149 -12.32 -12.39 0.73
C MET A 149 -11.07 -11.94 -0.04
N TRP A 150 -9.97 -11.67 0.67
CA TRP A 150 -8.70 -11.28 0.07
C TRP A 150 -8.15 -12.40 -0.81
N GLU A 151 -8.09 -13.63 -0.31
CA GLU A 151 -7.63 -14.77 -1.12
C GLU A 151 -8.54 -15.04 -2.33
N ILE A 152 -9.86 -14.89 -2.16
CA ILE A 152 -10.79 -15.01 -3.30
C ILE A 152 -10.45 -13.95 -4.36
N THR A 153 -10.08 -12.75 -3.93
CA THR A 153 -9.66 -11.67 -4.82
C THR A 153 -8.39 -12.03 -5.57
N GLU A 154 -7.38 -12.59 -4.89
CA GLU A 154 -6.13 -13.03 -5.51
C GLU A 154 -6.36 -14.14 -6.53
N ILE A 155 -7.16 -15.16 -6.20
CA ILE A 155 -7.56 -16.22 -7.14
C ILE A 155 -8.29 -15.62 -8.34
N THR A 156 -9.22 -14.68 -8.11
CA THR A 156 -10.00 -14.04 -9.18
C THR A 156 -9.09 -13.27 -10.14
N PHE A 157 -8.06 -12.60 -9.62
CA PHE A 157 -7.15 -11.76 -10.39
C PHE A 157 -5.81 -12.44 -10.74
N ALA A 158 -5.67 -13.75 -10.52
CA ALA A 158 -4.46 -14.50 -10.86
C ALA A 158 -4.11 -14.48 -12.36
N HIS A 159 -5.10 -14.25 -13.22
CA HIS A 159 -4.90 -14.07 -14.65
C HIS A 159 -4.23 -12.73 -15.02
N LEU A 160 -4.28 -11.72 -14.13
CA LEU A 160 -3.65 -10.41 -14.35
C LEU A 160 -2.19 -10.39 -13.87
N LEU A 161 -1.89 -11.10 -12.77
CA LEU A 161 -0.57 -11.11 -12.15
C LEU A 161 -0.14 -12.56 -11.87
N PRO A 162 0.93 -13.06 -12.53
CA PRO A 162 1.42 -14.42 -12.32
C PRO A 162 1.80 -14.72 -10.86
N ASN A 163 2.15 -13.68 -10.09
CA ASN A 163 2.48 -13.81 -8.67
C ASN A 163 1.37 -14.45 -7.84
N PHE A 164 0.09 -14.23 -8.19
CA PHE A 164 -1.05 -14.78 -7.46
C PHE A 164 -1.39 -16.22 -7.87
N ILE A 165 -0.64 -16.82 -8.80
CA ILE A 165 -0.79 -18.23 -9.14
C ILE A 165 -0.02 -19.04 -8.10
N GLU A 166 -0.68 -19.34 -6.99
CA GLU A 166 -0.07 -20.01 -5.84
C GLU A 166 -0.59 -21.44 -5.69
N CYS A 167 0.13 -22.23 -4.90
CA CYS A 167 -0.34 -23.58 -4.58
C CYS A 167 -1.50 -23.53 -3.58
N TRP A 168 -2.39 -24.53 -3.64
CA TRP A 168 -3.54 -24.58 -2.73
C TRP A 168 -3.14 -24.55 -1.24
N TRP A 169 -2.01 -25.16 -0.89
CA TRP A 169 -1.50 -25.18 0.48
C TRP A 169 -0.84 -23.85 0.87
N ASP A 170 -0.31 -23.10 -0.10
CA ASP A 170 0.26 -21.78 0.10
C ASP A 170 -0.89 -20.83 0.45
N ALA A 171 -1.82 -20.63 -0.49
CA ALA A 171 -2.97 -19.76 -0.32
C ALA A 171 -3.86 -20.11 0.89
N LEU A 172 -4.19 -21.39 1.11
CA LEU A 172 -5.10 -21.77 2.20
C LEU A 172 -4.41 -21.97 3.55
N ILE A 173 -3.27 -22.66 3.57
CA ILE A 173 -2.62 -23.03 4.84
C ILE A 173 -1.63 -21.94 5.23
N LEU A 174 -0.68 -21.63 4.35
CA LEU A 174 0.37 -20.67 4.68
C LEU A 174 -0.21 -19.26 4.82
N ASP A 175 -0.99 -18.79 3.85
CA ASP A 175 -1.48 -17.41 3.88
C ASP A 175 -2.67 -17.25 4.81
N VAL A 176 -3.82 -17.90 4.57
CA VAL A 176 -5.02 -17.69 5.42
C VAL A 176 -4.84 -18.16 6.85
N ILE A 177 -4.43 -19.41 7.05
CA ILE A 177 -4.45 -20.01 8.39
C ILE A 177 -3.25 -19.54 9.20
N VAL A 178 -2.05 -19.60 8.62
CA VAL A 178 -0.80 -19.32 9.34
C VAL A 178 -0.51 -17.83 9.36
N CYS A 179 -0.19 -17.21 8.23
CA CYS A 179 0.26 -15.80 8.18
C CYS A 179 -0.86 -14.85 8.62
N ASN A 180 -2.03 -14.91 7.99
CA ASN A 180 -3.16 -14.03 8.27
C ASN A 180 -3.71 -14.33 9.67
N GLY A 181 -3.92 -15.61 10.01
CA GLY A 181 -4.41 -16.03 11.33
C GLY A 181 -3.49 -15.61 12.48
N LEU A 182 -2.17 -15.83 12.36
CA LEU A 182 -1.18 -15.39 13.36
C LEU A 182 -1.08 -13.87 13.42
N GLY A 183 -1.12 -13.19 12.28
CA GLY A 183 -1.14 -11.73 12.21
C GLY A 183 -2.34 -11.15 12.95
N ILE A 184 -3.55 -11.69 12.68
CA ILE A 184 -4.78 -11.30 13.35
C ILE A 184 -4.66 -11.51 14.87
N TRP A 185 -4.23 -12.70 15.29
CA TRP A 185 -4.07 -13.02 16.70
C TRP A 185 -3.08 -12.06 17.38
N MET A 186 -1.91 -11.82 16.77
CA MET A 186 -0.89 -10.92 17.29
C MET A 186 -1.42 -9.49 17.40
N GLY A 187 -2.05 -8.96 16.35
CA GLY A 187 -2.58 -7.60 16.35
C GLY A 187 -3.67 -7.40 17.42
N LEU A 188 -4.58 -8.38 17.59
CA LEU A 188 -5.58 -8.34 18.66
C LEU A 188 -4.94 -8.48 20.05
N LYS A 189 -3.89 -9.29 20.20
CA LYS A 189 -3.13 -9.39 21.45
C LYS A 189 -2.43 -8.09 21.82
N ILE A 190 -1.84 -7.39 20.84
CA ILE A 190 -1.27 -6.06 21.04
C ILE A 190 -2.36 -5.09 21.53
N CYS A 191 -3.55 -5.11 20.93
CA CYS A 191 -4.67 -4.29 21.41
C CYS A 191 -5.07 -4.60 22.84
N GLN A 192 -5.06 -5.88 23.25
CA GLN A 192 -5.36 -6.29 24.63
C GLN A 192 -4.28 -5.81 25.60
N ILE A 193 -2.99 -6.00 25.27
CA ILE A 193 -1.86 -5.59 26.11
C ILE A 193 -1.82 -4.07 26.30
N LEU A 194 -2.17 -3.31 25.27
CA LEU A 194 -2.18 -1.85 25.31
C LEU A 194 -3.53 -1.26 25.76
N GLU A 195 -4.47 -2.11 26.23
CA GLU A 195 -5.81 -1.72 26.67
C GLU A 195 -6.53 -0.80 25.67
N MET A 196 -6.39 -1.09 24.38
CA MET A 196 -6.97 -0.26 23.32
C MET A 196 -8.50 -0.38 23.33
N ARG A 197 -9.17 0.75 23.05
CA ARG A 197 -10.64 0.81 22.97
C ARG A 197 -11.18 -0.25 21.99
N GLU A 198 -12.15 -1.04 22.46
CA GLU A 198 -12.92 -1.94 21.61
C GLU A 198 -13.97 -1.20 20.78
N TYR A 199 -14.19 -1.67 19.56
CA TYR A 199 -15.25 -1.18 18.68
C TYR A 199 -16.40 -2.19 18.63
N LYS A 200 -17.62 -1.72 18.84
CA LYS A 200 -18.83 -2.54 18.72
C LYS A 200 -19.42 -2.33 17.33
N TRP A 201 -18.90 -3.05 16.35
CA TRP A 201 -19.32 -2.95 14.94
C TRP A 201 -20.77 -3.36 14.70
N ALA A 202 -21.30 -4.28 15.51
CA ALA A 202 -22.69 -4.74 15.43
C ALA A 202 -23.68 -3.86 16.22
N SER A 203 -23.24 -2.74 16.81
CA SER A 203 -24.14 -1.85 17.56
C SER A 203 -24.74 -0.80 16.63
N ILE A 204 -25.90 -1.10 16.06
CA ILE A 204 -26.84 -0.05 15.68
C ILE A 204 -27.34 0.57 16.98
N LYS A 205 -27.07 1.86 17.19
CA LYS A 205 -27.87 2.72 18.07
C LYS A 205 -28.53 3.77 17.21
#